data_AF-A0A3M1F8E7-F1
#
_entry.id   AF-A0A3M1F8E7-F1
#
_cell.length_a   1.000
_cell.length_b   1.000
_cell.length_c   1.000
_cell.angle_alpha   90.00
_cell.angle_beta   90.00
_cell.angle_gamma   90.00
#
_symmetry.space_group_name_H-M   'P 1'
#
loop_
_entity.id
_entity.type
_entity.pdbx_description
1 polymer ?
#
loop_
_entity_poly.entity_id
_entity_poly.type
_entity_poly.pdbx_seq_one_letter_code
_entity_poly.pdbx_strand_id
1 'polypeptide(L)'
;TPLRYLSQPRIATSFPRLTQEFFARRGVNAEIITLSGSVELAPLLGIADLIVDLVETGSTLQANGLVELRTILESQAVLIVNRASHQLKADLIQDVIQRLRAAIEEGVAP
;
A
#
# COMPACT_ATOMS: atom_id res chain seq x y z
N THR A 1 -5.85 -23.23 3.57
CA THR A 1 -5.27 -21.93 3.15
C THR A 1 -5.03 -21.97 1.65
N PRO A 2 -5.67 -21.10 0.85
CA PRO A 2 -5.73 -21.22 -0.62
C PRO A 2 -4.37 -21.18 -1.35
N LEU A 3 -3.29 -20.74 -0.68
CA LEU A 3 -1.96 -20.61 -1.28
C LEU A 3 -1.15 -21.92 -1.36
N ARG A 4 -1.60 -23.03 -0.76
CA ARG A 4 -0.81 -24.28 -0.71
C ARG A 4 -0.70 -25.02 -2.05
N TYR A 5 -1.40 -24.58 -3.10
CA TYR A 5 -1.48 -25.30 -4.39
C TYR A 5 -0.70 -24.66 -5.54
N LEU A 6 -0.11 -23.47 -5.35
CA LEU A 6 0.70 -22.82 -6.40
C LEU A 6 2.19 -23.04 -6.11
N SER A 7 2.89 -23.72 -7.02
CA SER A 7 4.34 -23.99 -6.92
C SER A 7 5.18 -22.70 -6.91
N GLN A 8 4.69 -21.65 -7.59
CA GLN A 8 5.24 -20.30 -7.57
C GLN A 8 4.12 -19.33 -7.99
N PRO A 9 3.43 -18.65 -7.05
CA PRO A 9 2.36 -17.72 -7.40
C PRO A 9 2.91 -16.48 -8.13
N ARG A 10 2.20 -16.05 -9.17
CA ARG A 10 2.42 -14.78 -9.88
C ARG A 10 1.63 -13.67 -9.22
N ILE A 11 2.31 -12.58 -8.88
CA ILE A 11 1.73 -11.52 -8.05
C ILE A 11 1.92 -10.17 -8.73
N ALA A 12 0.81 -9.56 -9.13
CA ALA A 12 0.80 -8.21 -9.66
C ALA A 12 0.77 -7.18 -8.53
N THR A 13 1.62 -6.16 -8.60
CA THR A 13 1.70 -5.13 -7.56
C THR A 13 2.39 -3.86 -8.04
N SER A 14 1.99 -2.72 -7.47
CA SER A 14 2.73 -1.45 -7.54
C SER A 14 3.82 -1.34 -6.45
N PHE A 15 3.89 -2.30 -5.52
CA PHE A 15 4.75 -2.29 -4.34
C PHE A 15 5.72 -3.50 -4.30
N PRO A 16 6.60 -3.69 -5.31
CA PRO A 16 7.34 -4.94 -5.50
C PRO A 16 8.22 -5.33 -4.31
N ARG A 17 8.87 -4.37 -3.66
CA ARG A 17 9.71 -4.62 -2.48
C ARG A 17 8.90 -5.12 -1.27
N LEU A 18 7.80 -4.44 -0.97
CA LEU A 18 6.92 -4.81 0.15
C LEU A 18 6.30 -6.18 -0.08
N THR A 19 5.86 -6.45 -1.31
CA THR A 19 5.31 -7.75 -1.71
C THR A 19 6.36 -8.85 -1.60
N GLN A 20 7.56 -8.64 -2.14
CA GLN A 20 8.65 -9.62 -2.06
C GLN A 20 8.99 -9.96 -0.60
N GLU A 21 9.14 -8.95 0.27
CA GLU A 21 9.40 -9.17 1.69
C GLU A 21 8.27 -9.94 2.39
N PHE A 22 7.02 -9.62 2.08
CA PHE A 22 5.86 -10.27 2.67
C PHE A 22 5.81 -11.79 2.37
N PHE A 23 6.11 -12.18 1.12
CA PHE A 23 6.15 -13.59 0.71
C PHE A 23 7.43 -14.30 1.18
N ALA A 24 8.59 -13.63 1.14
CA ALA A 24 9.85 -14.19 1.62
C ALA A 24 9.79 -14.56 3.11
N ARG A 25 9.21 -13.70 3.96
CA ARG A 25 9.00 -13.98 5.40
C ARG A 25 8.12 -15.20 5.67
N ARG A 26 7.40 -15.71 4.65
CA ARG A 26 6.52 -16.88 4.73
C ARG A 26 7.10 -18.11 4.04
N GLY A 27 8.34 -18.04 3.54
CA GLY A 27 8.96 -19.12 2.79
C GLY A 27 8.28 -19.42 1.45
N VAL A 28 7.58 -18.44 0.88
CA VAL A 28 6.92 -18.57 -0.43
C VAL A 28 7.80 -17.90 -1.49
N ASN A 29 8.22 -18.67 -2.48
CA ASN A 29 8.86 -18.13 -3.68
C ASN A 29 7.77 -17.59 -4.61
N ALA A 30 7.63 -16.27 -4.70
CA ALA A 30 6.63 -15.61 -5.54
C ALA A 30 7.29 -14.92 -6.74
N GLU A 31 6.64 -15.00 -7.91
CA GLU A 31 7.01 -14.21 -9.08
C GLU A 31 6.33 -12.84 -8.99
N ILE A 32 7.13 -11.76 -8.94
CA ILE A 32 6.61 -10.40 -8.78
C ILE A 32 6.51 -9.71 -10.13
N ILE A 33 5.29 -9.37 -10.53
CA ILE A 33 4.98 -8.61 -11.75
C ILE A 33 4.70 -7.17 -11.34
N THR A 34 5.61 -6.27 -11.67
CA THR A 34 5.47 -4.85 -11.29
C THR A 34 4.60 -4.12 -12.30
N LEU A 35 3.54 -3.47 -11.83
CA LEU A 35 2.65 -2.65 -12.65
C LEU A 35 2.66 -1.21 -12.15
N SER A 36 2.45 -0.26 -13.07
CA SER A 36 2.37 1.18 -12.76
C SER A 36 0.94 1.68 -12.53
N GLY A 37 -0.05 0.79 -12.61
CA GLY A 37 -1.47 1.08 -12.45
C GLY A 37 -2.35 -0.09 -12.88
N SER A 38 -3.65 -0.03 -12.55
CA SER A 38 -4.65 -1.04 -12.91
C SER A 38 -4.27 -2.47 -12.51
N VAL A 39 -3.79 -2.63 -11.28
CA VAL A 39 -3.35 -3.92 -10.72
C VAL A 39 -4.51 -4.92 -10.71
N GLU A 40 -5.73 -4.43 -10.49
CA GLU A 40 -6.99 -5.18 -10.47
C GLU A 40 -7.32 -5.90 -11.77
N LEU A 41 -6.75 -5.47 -12.92
CA LEU A 41 -6.96 -6.13 -14.21
C LEU A 41 -6.04 -7.35 -14.42
N ALA A 42 -4.93 -7.45 -13.69
CA ALA A 42 -3.94 -8.50 -13.91
C ALA A 42 -4.50 -9.92 -13.71
N PRO A 43 -5.37 -10.20 -12.70
CA PRO A 43 -6.05 -11.48 -12.58
C PRO A 43 -7.02 -11.74 -13.73
N LEU A 44 -7.79 -10.72 -14.14
CA LEU A 44 -8.77 -10.84 -15.22
C LEU A 44 -8.11 -11.22 -16.56
N LEU A 45 -6.90 -10.69 -16.81
CA LEU A 45 -6.11 -10.97 -18.01
C LEU A 45 -5.26 -12.25 -17.91
N GLY A 46 -5.31 -12.96 -16.77
CA GLY A 46 -4.52 -14.18 -16.54
C GLY A 46 -3.02 -13.95 -16.36
N ILE A 47 -2.61 -12.69 -16.15
CA ILE A 47 -1.21 -12.28 -15.99
C ILE A 47 -0.71 -12.62 -14.58
N ALA A 48 -1.58 -12.52 -13.57
CA ALA A 48 -1.25 -12.82 -12.18
C ALA A 48 -2.31 -13.69 -11.51
N ASP A 49 -1.89 -14.47 -10.52
CA ASP A 49 -2.79 -15.30 -9.71
C ASP A 49 -3.32 -14.50 -8.49
N LEU A 50 -2.54 -13.52 -8.04
CA LEU A 50 -2.82 -12.66 -6.88
C LEU A 50 -2.46 -11.21 -7.18
N ILE A 51 -3.04 -10.30 -6.41
CA ILE A 51 -2.62 -8.91 -6.37
C ILE A 51 -2.19 -8.50 -4.98
N VAL A 52 -1.27 -7.54 -4.91
CA VAL A 52 -0.98 -6.77 -3.70
C VAL A 52 -1.08 -5.29 -4.05
N ASP A 53 -2.08 -4.63 -3.45
CA ASP A 53 -2.36 -3.23 -3.71
C ASP A 53 -2.88 -2.50 -2.46
N LEU A 54 -2.91 -1.18 -2.50
CA LEU A 54 -3.49 -0.34 -1.46
C LEU A 54 -5.01 -0.28 -1.65
N VAL A 55 -5.76 -0.60 -0.59
CA VAL A 55 -7.22 -0.59 -0.60
C VAL A 55 -7.76 0.15 0.62
N GLU A 56 -8.88 0.85 0.43
CA GLU A 56 -9.56 1.60 1.50
C GLU A 56 -10.87 0.91 1.91
N THR A 57 -11.95 1.06 1.12
CA THR A 57 -13.27 0.48 1.43
C THR A 57 -13.49 -0.92 0.85
N GLY A 58 -12.55 -1.40 0.03
CA GLY A 58 -12.68 -2.68 -0.70
C GLY A 58 -13.69 -2.66 -1.87
N SER A 59 -14.41 -1.56 -2.10
CA SER A 59 -15.41 -1.45 -3.19
C SER A 59 -14.81 -1.72 -4.58
N THR A 60 -13.60 -1.23 -4.84
CA THR A 60 -12.88 -1.45 -6.11
C THR A 60 -12.53 -2.93 -6.33
N LEU A 61 -12.17 -3.65 -5.26
CA LEU A 61 -11.90 -5.09 -5.35
C LEU A 61 -13.17 -5.85 -5.74
N GLN A 62 -14.28 -5.57 -5.05
CA GLN A 62 -15.55 -6.24 -5.30
C GLN A 62 -16.07 -5.99 -6.71
N ALA A 63 -15.95 -4.76 -7.21
CA ALA A 63 -16.35 -4.42 -8.58
C ALA A 63 -15.59 -5.22 -9.66
N ASN A 64 -14.38 -5.68 -9.34
CA ASN A 64 -13.54 -6.51 -10.22
C ASN A 64 -13.59 -8.01 -9.87
N GLY A 65 -14.53 -8.44 -9.03
CA GLY A 65 -14.68 -9.85 -8.62
C GLY A 65 -13.52 -10.35 -7.73
N LEU A 66 -12.78 -9.44 -7.11
CA LEU A 66 -11.67 -9.77 -6.21
C LEU A 66 -12.14 -9.83 -4.76
N VAL A 67 -11.50 -10.70 -3.99
CA VAL A 67 -11.73 -10.87 -2.56
C VAL A 67 -10.47 -10.54 -1.78
N GLU A 68 -10.61 -9.75 -0.72
CA GLU A 68 -9.49 -9.47 0.17
C GLU A 68 -9.11 -10.75 0.94
N LEU A 69 -7.84 -11.15 0.84
CA LEU A 69 -7.34 -12.34 1.52
C LEU A 69 -6.69 -12.04 2.86
N ARG A 70 -5.99 -10.89 2.95
CA ARG A 70 -5.20 -10.51 4.11
C ARG A 70 -4.66 -9.08 3.98
N THR A 71 -4.71 -8.35 5.08
CA THR A 71 -3.97 -7.09 5.27
C THR A 71 -2.47 -7.33 5.46
N ILE A 72 -1.64 -6.67 4.65
CA ILE A 72 -0.17 -6.74 4.75
C ILE A 72 0.39 -5.68 5.68
N LEU A 73 -0.12 -4.45 5.55
CA LEU A 73 0.29 -3.26 6.28
C LEU A 73 -0.89 -2.28 6.32
N GLU A 74 -1.02 -1.53 7.41
CA GLU A 74 -1.91 -0.37 7.48
C GLU A 74 -1.15 0.89 7.07
N SER A 75 -1.75 1.71 6.20
CA SER A 75 -1.15 2.96 5.73
C SER A 75 -1.70 4.16 6.47
N GLN A 76 -0.83 5.13 6.76
CA GLN A 76 -1.21 6.43 7.29
C GLN A 76 -0.46 7.54 6.56
N ALA A 77 -1.10 8.71 6.43
CA ALA A 77 -0.41 9.91 5.99
C ALA A 77 0.49 10.43 7.11
N VAL A 78 1.74 10.78 6.78
CA VAL A 78 2.70 11.35 7.72
C VAL A 78 3.39 12.57 7.11
N LEU A 79 3.68 13.57 7.96
CA LEU A 79 4.51 14.70 7.57
C LEU A 79 5.99 14.33 7.72
N ILE A 80 6.71 14.27 6.61
CA ILE A 80 8.16 14.01 6.61
C ILE A 80 8.91 15.33 6.46
N VAL A 81 9.82 15.60 7.39
CA VAL A 81 10.64 16.83 7.38
C VAL A 81 12.10 16.49 7.12
N ASN A 82 12.73 17.21 6.19
CA ASN A 82 14.18 17.11 5.98
C ASN A 82 14.94 17.60 7.22
N ARG A 83 15.93 16.82 7.67
CA ARG A 83 16.70 17.10 8.91
C ARG A 83 17.43 18.45 8.89
N ALA A 84 18.04 18.82 7.76
CA ALA A 84 18.74 20.09 7.65
C ALA A 84 17.76 21.27 7.64
N SER A 85 16.65 21.15 6.91
CA SER A 85 15.58 22.15 6.93
C SER A 85 14.98 22.31 8.33
N HIS A 86 14.79 21.21 9.07
CA HIS A 86 14.27 21.24 10.44
C HIS A 86 15.16 22.05 11.39
N GLN A 87 16.48 22.08 11.16
CA GLN A 87 17.41 22.88 11.96
C GLN A 87 17.48 24.33 11.48
N LEU A 88 17.58 24.56 10.16
CA LEU A 88 17.81 25.89 9.60
C LEU A 88 16.53 26.73 9.45
N LYS A 89 15.36 26.09 9.43
CA LYS A 89 14.05 26.71 9.19
C LYS A 89 13.03 26.27 10.24
N ALA A 90 13.48 26.08 11.48
CA ALA A 90 12.68 25.53 12.56
C ALA A 90 11.36 26.30 12.75
N ASP A 91 11.41 27.62 12.81
CA ASP A 91 10.23 28.46 13.04
C ASP A 91 9.18 28.32 11.93
N LEU A 92 9.63 28.34 10.67
CA LEU A 92 8.74 28.17 9.51
C LEU A 92 8.10 26.78 9.49
N ILE A 93 8.89 25.75 9.80
CA ILE A 93 8.40 24.36 9.85
C ILE A 93 7.40 24.20 11.00
N GLN A 94 7.67 24.81 12.15
CA GLN A 94 6.79 24.78 13.30
C GLN A 94 5.45 25.46 12.99
N ASP A 95 5.46 26.59 12.27
CA ASP A 95 4.23 27.25 11.80
C ASP A 95 3.40 26.32 10.91
N VAL A 96 4.03 25.66 9.92
CA VAL A 96 3.35 24.69 9.05
C VAL A 96 2.76 23.52 9.85
N ILE A 97 3.51 22.99 10.82
CA ILE A 97 3.04 21.91 11.70
C ILE A 97 1.80 22.35 12.48
N GLN A 98 1.80 23.55 13.05
CA GLN A 98 0.65 24.02 13.84
C GLN A 98 -0.58 24.23 12.96
N ARG A 99 -0.40 24.79 11.76
CA ARG A 99 -1.51 24.98 10.80
C ARG A 99 -2.10 23.66 10.34
N LEU A 100 -1.26 22.65 10.08
CA LEU A 100 -1.74 21.31 9.73
C LEU A 100 -2.48 20.64 10.88
N ARG A 101 -2.00 20.79 12.13
CA ARG A 101 -2.69 20.25 13.31
C ARG A 101 -4.06 20.88 13.49
N ALA A 102 -4.15 22.21 13.45
CA ALA A 102 -5.42 22.93 13.55
C ALA A 102 -6.41 22.49 12.46
N ALA A 103 -5.96 22.36 11.21
CA ALA A 103 -6.81 21.91 10.11
C ALA A 103 -7.30 20.45 10.28
N ILE A 104 -6.48 19.57 10.84
CA ILE A 104 -6.88 18.19 11.17
C ILE A 104 -7.92 18.20 12.29
N GLU A 105 -7.72 18.99 13.35
CA GLU A 105 -8.68 19.10 14.46
C GLU A 105 -10.03 19.67 14.01
N GLU A 106 -10.06 20.63 13.09
CA GLU A 106 -11.28 21.19 12.50
C GLU A 106 -11.97 20.24 11.51
N GLY A 107 -11.19 19.46 10.75
CA GLY A 107 -11.69 18.51 9.75
C GLY A 107 -12.16 17.16 10.34
N VAL A 108 -11.77 16.86 11.57
CA VAL A 108 -12.29 15.72 12.35
C VAL A 108 -13.58 16.19 13.06
N ALA A 109 -14.63 16.44 12.27
CA ALA A 109 -15.97 16.42 12.84
C ALA A 109 -16.28 14.96 13.28
N PRO A 110 -16.92 14.75 14.45
CA PRO A 110 -17.27 13.41 14.92
C PRO A 110 -18.21 12.66 13.98
#